data_AF-A0A9E6Z4T9-F1
#
_entry.id   AF-A0A9E6Z4T9-F1
#
_cell.length_a   1.000
_cell.length_b   1.000
_cell.length_c   1.000
_cell.angle_alpha   90.00
_cell.angle_beta   90.00
_cell.angle_gamma   90.00
#
_symmetry.space_group_name_H-M   'P 1'
#
loop_
_entity.id
_entity.type
_entity.pdbx_description
1 polymer ?
#
loop_
_entity_poly.entity_id
_entity_poly.type
_entity_poly.pdbx_seq_one_letter_code
_entity_poly.pdbx_strand_id
1 'polypeptide(L)'
;MASTHGHKTPHIKTSLIDKVNKEASKFGFHALIKIIERLNPQSTPLGEGHHPDEEAIKIQTKIGLDFPPSDIVDLKIDAQGKFDITTAFFNIAGIQGPLPTPYAQHIIERDRQKDTAQHTFLDIFNHRLISLLHRIRKKYWVGVAADPPEVTYLGRNLKSLLGL
;
A
#
# COMPACT_ATOMS: atom_id res chain seq x y z
N MET A 1 40.41 -30.47 3.08
CA MET A 1 40.10 -29.46 4.11
C MET A 1 39.04 -28.55 3.53
N ALA A 2 37.82 -28.63 4.07
CA ALA A 2 36.60 -28.20 3.40
C ALA A 2 36.40 -26.68 3.46
N SER A 3 36.27 -26.07 2.29
CA SER A 3 35.60 -24.80 2.09
C SER A 3 34.25 -25.13 1.46
N THR A 4 33.13 -24.78 2.09
CA THR A 4 31.85 -24.69 1.40
C THR A 4 31.14 -23.41 1.79
N HIS A 5 31.07 -22.55 0.78
CA HIS A 5 30.43 -21.24 0.71
C HIS A 5 28.96 -21.24 1.14
N GLY A 6 28.56 -20.13 1.75
CA GLY A 6 27.17 -19.77 1.93
C GLY A 6 26.45 -19.30 0.65
N HIS A 7 25.17 -19.04 0.84
CA HIS A 7 24.19 -18.36 -0.02
C HIS A 7 23.66 -19.07 -1.27
N LYS A 8 22.38 -19.52 -1.18
CA LYS A 8 21.39 -19.40 -2.27
C LYS A 8 19.96 -19.24 -1.71
N THR A 9 19.49 -17.99 -1.56
CA THR A 9 18.05 -17.67 -1.39
C THR A 9 17.52 -16.59 -2.37
N PRO A 10 17.73 -16.64 -3.71
CA PRO A 10 17.15 -15.64 -4.62
C PRO A 10 15.80 -16.06 -5.24
N HIS A 11 15.55 -17.35 -5.46
CA HIS A 11 14.42 -17.82 -6.30
C HIS A 11 13.03 -17.60 -5.68
N ILE A 12 12.91 -17.58 -4.35
CA ILE A 12 11.61 -17.44 -3.68
C ILE A 12 11.05 -16.02 -3.84
N LYS A 13 11.92 -15.00 -3.85
CA LYS A 13 11.51 -13.60 -3.95
C LYS A 13 10.85 -13.31 -5.30
N THR A 14 11.45 -13.76 -6.40
CA THR A 14 10.91 -13.58 -7.75
C THR A 14 9.56 -14.30 -7.91
N SER A 15 9.43 -15.53 -7.43
CA SER A 15 8.16 -16.27 -7.51
C SER A 15 7.03 -15.64 -6.70
N LEU A 16 7.33 -15.05 -5.53
CA LEU A 16 6.33 -14.39 -4.70
C LEU A 16 5.88 -13.07 -5.32
N ILE A 17 6.81 -12.27 -5.86
CA ILE A 17 6.49 -11.02 -6.56
C ILE A 17 5.60 -11.30 -7.77
N ASP A 18 5.90 -12.34 -8.55
CA ASP A 18 5.08 -12.74 -9.70
C ASP A 18 3.65 -13.17 -9.30
N LYS A 19 3.51 -13.87 -8.17
CA LYS A 19 2.20 -14.26 -7.63
C LYS A 19 1.42 -13.06 -7.12
N VAL A 20 2.07 -12.18 -6.37
CA VAL A 20 1.48 -10.95 -5.83
C VAL A 20 1.01 -10.04 -6.97
N ASN A 21 1.78 -9.95 -8.06
CA ASN A 21 1.39 -9.19 -9.24
C ASN A 21 0.17 -9.81 -9.96
N LYS A 22 0.14 -11.14 -10.12
CA LYS A 22 -0.98 -11.83 -10.81
C LYS A 22 -2.27 -11.89 -9.99
N GLU A 23 -2.17 -11.91 -8.66
CA GLU A 23 -3.32 -12.14 -7.76
C GLU A 23 -3.52 -11.00 -6.75
N ALA A 24 -3.10 -9.78 -7.08
CA ALA A 24 -3.14 -8.62 -6.17
C ALA A 24 -4.52 -8.40 -5.54
N SER A 25 -5.60 -8.58 -6.31
CA SER A 25 -6.98 -8.41 -5.86
C SER A 25 -7.44 -9.45 -4.82
N LYS A 26 -6.72 -10.57 -4.64
CA LYS A 26 -7.04 -11.57 -3.60
C LYS A 26 -6.48 -11.18 -2.23
N PHE A 27 -5.54 -10.25 -2.17
CA PHE A 27 -4.95 -9.81 -0.91
C PHE A 27 -5.74 -8.64 -0.31
N GLY A 28 -5.78 -8.57 1.02
CA GLY A 28 -6.24 -7.37 1.71
C GLY A 28 -5.17 -6.28 1.67
N PHE A 29 -5.59 -5.01 1.56
CA PHE A 29 -4.69 -3.86 1.39
C PHE A 29 -3.52 -3.82 2.39
N HIS A 30 -3.81 -3.89 3.69
CA HIS A 30 -2.78 -3.82 4.73
C HIS A 30 -1.84 -5.04 4.71
N ALA A 31 -2.36 -6.22 4.36
CA ALA A 31 -1.54 -7.43 4.27
C ALA A 31 -0.58 -7.35 3.09
N LEU A 32 -1.03 -6.81 1.95
CA LEU A 32 -0.19 -6.58 0.79
C LEU A 32 0.94 -5.59 1.10
N ILE A 33 0.64 -4.45 1.73
CA ILE A 33 1.67 -3.47 2.12
C ILE A 33 2.71 -4.12 3.03
N LYS A 34 2.28 -4.88 4.03
CA LYS A 34 3.20 -5.60 4.92
C LYS A 34 4.14 -6.55 4.17
N ILE A 35 3.64 -7.24 3.14
CA ILE A 35 4.47 -8.10 2.30
C ILE A 35 5.47 -7.27 1.52
N ILE A 36 5.04 -6.16 0.90
CA ILE A 36 5.90 -5.28 0.11
C ILE A 36 6.98 -4.62 0.97
N GLU A 37 6.64 -4.07 2.14
CA GLU A 37 7.60 -3.47 3.08
C GLU A 37 8.66 -4.50 3.52
N ARG A 38 8.28 -5.78 3.68
CA ARG A 38 9.24 -6.87 3.98
C ARG A 38 10.10 -7.27 2.79
N LEU A 39 9.59 -7.13 1.56
CA LEU A 39 10.36 -7.40 0.35
C LEU A 39 11.41 -6.32 0.09
N ASN A 40 11.09 -5.07 0.42
CA ASN A 40 11.95 -3.89 0.25
C ASN A 40 12.29 -3.23 1.60
N PRO A 41 13.17 -3.82 2.42
CA PRO A 41 13.56 -3.25 3.72
C PRO A 41 14.40 -1.97 3.61
N GLN A 42 14.88 -1.60 2.41
CA GLN A 42 15.69 -0.40 2.17
C GLN A 42 14.85 0.85 1.89
N SER A 43 13.58 0.68 1.51
CA SER A 43 12.68 1.79 1.21
C SER A 43 11.94 2.26 2.46
N THR A 44 11.53 3.52 2.48
CA THR A 44 10.77 4.07 3.61
C THR A 44 9.39 3.43 3.69
N PRO A 45 8.92 3.00 4.88
CA PRO A 45 7.57 2.48 5.06
C PRO A 45 6.49 3.49 4.66
N LEU A 46 5.32 2.98 4.27
CA LEU A 46 4.22 3.81 3.77
C LEU A 46 3.73 4.80 4.87
N GLY A 47 3.68 6.09 4.54
CA GLY A 47 3.23 7.15 5.44
C GLY A 47 4.19 7.54 6.56
N GLU A 48 5.39 6.95 6.60
CA GLU A 48 6.48 7.34 7.51
C GLU A 48 7.48 8.30 6.83
N GLY A 49 7.48 8.37 5.50
CA GLY A 49 8.31 9.28 4.72
C GLY A 49 7.85 10.75 4.74
N HIS A 50 8.80 11.64 4.47
CA HIS A 50 8.55 13.06 4.22
C HIS A 50 8.17 13.33 2.76
N HIS A 51 8.73 12.55 1.84
CA HIS A 51 8.46 12.67 0.40
C HIS A 51 7.81 11.38 -0.12
N PRO A 52 6.66 11.45 -0.81
CA PRO A 52 5.99 10.28 -1.39
C PRO A 52 6.89 9.43 -2.30
N ASP A 53 7.85 10.05 -2.97
CA ASP A 53 8.78 9.35 -3.86
C ASP A 53 9.85 8.54 -3.11
N GLU A 54 10.04 8.74 -1.82
CA GLU A 54 10.96 7.93 -1.00
C GLU A 54 10.26 6.73 -0.36
N GLU A 55 8.93 6.68 -0.43
CA GLU A 55 8.13 5.60 0.11
C GLU A 55 8.22 4.35 -0.79
N ALA A 56 8.11 3.17 -0.17
CA ALA A 56 8.19 1.89 -0.86
C ALA A 56 7.09 1.68 -1.92
N ILE A 57 5.98 2.40 -1.77
CA ILE A 57 4.72 2.19 -2.47
C ILE A 57 4.13 3.54 -2.86
N LYS A 58 3.77 3.68 -4.13
CA LYS A 58 2.91 4.75 -4.61
C LYS A 58 1.49 4.25 -4.67
N ILE A 59 0.54 5.09 -4.27
CA ILE A 59 -0.89 4.74 -4.25
C ILE A 59 -1.61 5.63 -5.23
N GLN A 60 -2.38 5.01 -6.10
CA GLN A 60 -3.33 5.66 -6.99
C GLN A 60 -4.72 5.17 -6.65
N THR A 61 -5.72 6.00 -6.91
CA THR A 61 -7.11 5.60 -6.71
C THR A 61 -7.80 5.39 -8.04
N LYS A 62 -8.61 4.34 -8.12
CA LYS A 62 -9.58 4.22 -9.21
C LYS A 62 -10.73 5.18 -8.91
N ILE A 63 -10.95 6.17 -9.78
CA ILE A 63 -12.17 6.98 -9.72
C ILE A 63 -13.28 6.21 -10.43
N GLY A 64 -14.36 5.98 -9.71
CA GLY A 64 -15.51 5.25 -10.21
C GLY A 64 -16.69 5.32 -9.25
N LEU A 65 -17.88 5.12 -9.82
CA LEU A 65 -19.12 4.92 -9.09
C LEU A 65 -19.48 3.42 -9.06
N ASP A 66 -18.49 2.56 -9.19
CA ASP A 66 -18.61 1.11 -9.08
C ASP A 66 -18.17 0.63 -7.68
N PHE A 67 -18.65 -0.55 -7.30
CA PHE A 67 -18.25 -1.23 -6.07
C PHE A 67 -17.38 -2.43 -6.44
N PRO A 68 -16.05 -2.25 -6.51
CA PRO A 68 -15.17 -3.35 -6.84
C PRO A 68 -15.15 -4.43 -5.74
N PRO A 69 -14.88 -5.68 -6.10
CA PRO A 69 -14.93 -6.81 -5.17
C PRO A 69 -13.75 -6.86 -4.19
N SER A 70 -12.75 -6.00 -4.37
CA SER A 70 -11.53 -5.95 -3.55
C SER A 70 -11.05 -4.52 -3.37
N ASP A 71 -10.36 -4.28 -2.26
CA ASP A 71 -9.70 -3.01 -1.94
C ASP A 71 -8.63 -2.63 -2.97
N ILE A 72 -7.96 -3.65 -3.53
CA ILE A 72 -6.90 -3.51 -4.53
C ILE A 72 -7.45 -3.89 -5.90
N VAL A 73 -7.33 -2.96 -6.84
CA VAL A 73 -7.75 -3.13 -8.23
C VAL A 73 -6.61 -3.68 -9.06
N ASP A 74 -5.43 -3.08 -8.91
CA ASP A 74 -4.27 -3.38 -9.74
C ASP A 74 -2.98 -3.13 -8.95
N LEU A 75 -1.92 -3.81 -9.34
CA LEU A 75 -0.58 -3.63 -8.81
C LEU A 75 0.39 -3.62 -9.99
N LYS A 76 1.23 -2.58 -10.08
CA LYS A 76 2.29 -2.48 -11.07
C LYS A 76 3.63 -2.28 -10.38
N ILE A 77 4.69 -2.68 -11.08
CA ILE A 77 6.07 -2.49 -10.62
C ILE A 77 6.75 -1.61 -11.65
N ASP A 78 7.24 -0.45 -11.21
CA ASP A 78 7.97 0.48 -12.06
C ASP A 78 9.39 -0.03 -12.36
N ALA A 79 10.05 0.54 -13.36
CA ALA A 79 11.40 0.17 -13.78
C ALA A 79 12.44 0.31 -12.64
N GLN A 80 12.18 1.18 -11.66
CA GLN A 80 12.99 1.40 -10.47
C GLN A 80 12.65 0.43 -9.33
N GLY A 81 11.73 -0.53 -9.54
CA GLY A 81 11.32 -1.52 -8.55
C GLY A 81 10.36 -1.00 -7.48
N LYS A 82 9.74 0.17 -7.72
CA LYS A 82 8.67 0.71 -6.86
C LYS A 82 7.33 0.06 -7.19
N PHE A 83 6.51 -0.14 -6.16
CA PHE A 83 5.18 -0.72 -6.31
C PHE A 83 4.14 0.38 -6.44
N ASP A 84 3.42 0.39 -7.56
CA ASP A 84 2.29 1.28 -7.81
C ASP A 84 1.00 0.48 -7.57
N ILE A 85 0.30 0.78 -6.48
CA ILE A 85 -0.97 0.14 -6.12
C ILE A 85 -2.12 1.03 -6.57
N THR A 86 -3.06 0.47 -7.32
CA THR A 86 -4.36 1.11 -7.56
C THR A 86 -5.38 0.56 -6.57
N THR A 87 -5.89 1.42 -5.69
CA THR A 87 -6.94 1.08 -4.71
C THR A 87 -8.29 1.62 -5.15
N ALA A 88 -9.36 0.97 -4.67
CA ALA A 88 -10.73 1.42 -4.92
C ALA A 88 -11.42 2.04 -3.70
N PHE A 89 -10.81 1.97 -2.53
CA PHE A 89 -11.37 2.51 -1.30
C PHE A 89 -10.70 3.83 -0.92
N PHE A 90 -11.36 4.59 -0.04
CA PHE A 90 -10.86 5.86 0.51
C PHE A 90 -10.50 6.92 -0.55
N ASN A 91 -11.32 7.00 -1.61
CA ASN A 91 -11.17 7.98 -2.67
C ASN A 91 -12.08 9.19 -2.43
N ILE A 92 -11.51 10.40 -2.50
CA ILE A 92 -12.24 11.67 -2.37
C ILE A 92 -13.35 11.83 -3.42
N ALA A 93 -13.10 11.39 -4.65
CA ALA A 93 -14.07 11.45 -5.77
C ALA A 93 -14.77 10.10 -6.01
N GLY A 94 -14.76 9.21 -5.02
CA GLY A 94 -15.46 7.92 -5.09
C GLY A 94 -16.93 8.02 -4.70
N ILE A 95 -17.64 6.89 -4.80
CA ILE A 95 -19.07 6.79 -4.46
C ILE A 95 -19.38 7.14 -2.99
N GLN A 96 -18.42 6.87 -2.09
CA GLN A 96 -18.47 7.22 -0.65
C GLN A 96 -17.59 8.44 -0.33
N GLY A 97 -17.15 9.16 -1.36
CA GLY A 97 -16.28 10.32 -1.22
C GLY A 97 -17.06 11.55 -0.75
N PRO A 98 -16.39 12.51 -0.07
CA PRO A 98 -16.99 13.77 0.33
C PRO A 98 -17.31 14.71 -0.85
N LEU A 99 -16.77 14.42 -2.04
CA LEU A 99 -16.98 15.26 -3.21
C LEU A 99 -18.41 15.10 -3.75
N PRO A 100 -19.15 16.20 -3.99
CA PRO A 100 -20.50 16.10 -4.54
C PRO A 100 -20.54 15.37 -5.89
N THR A 101 -21.60 14.60 -6.12
CA THR A 101 -21.76 13.73 -7.30
C THR A 101 -21.52 14.44 -8.64
N PRO A 102 -21.99 15.67 -8.89
CA PRO A 102 -21.76 16.34 -10.18
C PRO A 102 -20.27 16.55 -10.49
N TYR A 103 -19.45 16.84 -9.47
CA TYR A 103 -18.01 17.02 -9.65
C TYR A 103 -17.30 15.69 -9.88
N ALA A 104 -17.69 14.64 -9.13
CA ALA A 104 -17.15 13.30 -9.34
C ALA A 104 -17.46 12.80 -10.77
N GLN A 105 -18.69 13.01 -11.25
CA GLN A 105 -19.08 12.68 -12.63
C GLN A 105 -18.25 13.46 -13.67
N HIS A 106 -18.06 14.76 -13.47
CA HIS A 106 -17.21 15.55 -14.37
C HIS A 106 -15.78 14.99 -14.43
N ILE A 107 -15.19 14.62 -13.30
CA ILE A 107 -13.85 14.03 -13.27
C ILE A 107 -13.83 12.68 -14.02
N ILE A 108 -14.84 11.83 -13.82
CA ILE A 108 -14.96 10.54 -14.54
C ILE A 108 -15.09 10.75 -16.05
N GLU A 109 -15.86 11.75 -16.49
CA GLU A 109 -16.02 12.07 -17.90
C GLU A 109 -14.72 12.58 -18.53
N ARG A 110 -13.96 13.42 -17.80
CA ARG A 110 -12.64 13.90 -18.24
C ARG A 110 -11.62 12.78 -18.31
N ASP A 111 -11.61 11.89 -17.33
CA ASP A 111 -10.73 10.73 -17.30
C ASP A 111 -10.97 9.81 -18.52
N ARG A 112 -12.24 9.62 -18.93
CA ARG A 112 -12.59 8.91 -20.17
C ARG A 112 -12.07 9.58 -21.44
N GLN A 113 -11.96 10.92 -21.43
CA GLN A 113 -11.36 11.69 -22.52
C GLN A 113 -9.81 11.71 -22.45
N LYS A 114 -9.20 10.95 -21.53
CA LYS A 114 -7.77 10.92 -21.22
C LYS A 114 -7.23 12.24 -20.65
N ASP A 115 -8.12 13.09 -20.15
CA ASP A 115 -7.76 14.28 -19.37
C ASP A 115 -7.68 13.89 -17.88
N THR A 116 -6.52 13.36 -17.49
CA THR A 116 -6.29 12.80 -16.15
C THR A 116 -5.77 13.82 -15.14
N ALA A 117 -5.71 15.11 -15.50
CA ALA A 117 -5.10 16.14 -14.66
C ALA A 117 -5.83 16.30 -13.32
N GLN A 118 -7.16 16.34 -13.35
CA GLN A 118 -7.99 16.46 -12.14
C GLN A 118 -7.88 15.22 -11.25
N HIS A 119 -7.87 14.03 -11.86
CA HIS A 119 -7.68 12.76 -11.16
C HIS A 119 -6.31 12.70 -10.47
N THR A 120 -5.24 12.98 -11.22
CA THR A 120 -3.87 12.95 -10.71
C THR A 120 -3.66 13.94 -9.56
N PHE A 121 -4.32 15.11 -9.62
CA PHE A 121 -4.31 16.07 -8.53
C PHE A 121 -4.96 15.50 -7.25
N LEU A 122 -6.13 14.85 -7.37
CA LEU A 122 -6.79 14.22 -6.22
C LEU A 122 -6.00 13.03 -5.66
N ASP A 123 -5.27 12.31 -6.51
CA ASP A 123 -4.41 11.20 -6.09
C ASP A 123 -3.33 11.64 -5.09
N ILE A 124 -2.84 12.89 -5.12
CA ILE A 124 -1.89 13.42 -4.12
C ILE A 124 -2.51 13.34 -2.72
N PHE A 125 -3.77 13.77 -2.58
CA PHE A 125 -4.49 13.76 -1.32
C PHE A 125 -4.86 12.34 -0.92
N ASN A 126 -5.39 11.55 -1.86
CA ASN A 126 -5.77 10.18 -1.60
C ASN A 126 -4.58 9.34 -1.14
N HIS A 127 -3.42 9.45 -1.82
CA HIS A 127 -2.19 8.78 -1.42
C HIS A 127 -1.82 9.13 0.02
N ARG A 128 -1.82 10.42 0.38
CA ARG A 128 -1.46 10.83 1.75
C ARG A 128 -2.47 10.35 2.79
N LEU A 129 -3.76 10.43 2.49
CA LEU A 129 -4.84 9.99 3.37
C LEU A 129 -4.76 8.49 3.66
N ILE A 130 -4.59 7.67 2.61
CA ILE A 130 -4.48 6.22 2.73
C ILE A 130 -3.20 5.83 3.48
N SER A 131 -2.11 6.55 3.23
CA SER A 131 -0.83 6.34 3.94
C SER A 131 -0.96 6.61 5.44
N LEU A 132 -1.65 7.69 5.82
CA LEU A 132 -1.95 8.00 7.22
C LEU A 132 -2.89 6.97 7.85
N LEU A 133 -3.91 6.52 7.12
CA LEU A 133 -4.80 5.44 7.56
C LEU A 133 -4.01 4.16 7.83
N HIS A 134 -3.11 3.77 6.92
CA HIS A 134 -2.23 2.63 7.10
C HIS A 134 -1.35 2.79 8.34
N ARG A 135 -0.70 3.95 8.52
CA ARG A 135 0.15 4.23 9.67
C ARG A 135 -0.60 4.17 11.01
N ILE A 136 -1.82 4.71 11.07
CA ILE A 136 -2.68 4.61 12.26
C ILE A 136 -3.02 3.14 12.53
N ARG A 137 -3.42 2.40 11.50
CA ARG A 137 -3.73 0.97 11.62
C ARG A 137 -2.53 0.17 12.13
N LYS A 138 -1.33 0.41 11.56
CA LYS A 138 -0.05 -0.17 11.98
C LYS A 138 0.27 0.10 13.45
N LYS A 139 -0.02 1.32 13.94
CA LYS A 139 0.23 1.71 15.35
C LYS A 139 -0.65 0.94 16.34
N TYR A 140 -1.92 0.70 16.02
CA TYR A 140 -2.87 0.10 16.96
C TYR A 140 -3.12 -1.40 16.76
N TRP A 141 -2.80 -1.96 15.59
CA TRP A 141 -3.07 -3.36 15.25
C TRP A 141 -1.77 -4.15 15.11
N VAL A 142 -1.47 -5.01 16.09
CA VAL A 142 -0.23 -5.80 16.13
C VAL A 142 -0.03 -6.68 14.90
N GLY A 143 -1.12 -7.22 14.33
CA GLY A 143 -1.04 -8.06 13.14
C GLY A 143 -0.64 -7.33 11.85
N VAL A 144 -0.77 -6.00 11.82
CA VAL A 144 -0.51 -5.16 10.63
C VAL A 144 0.94 -4.70 10.57
N ALA A 145 1.62 -4.53 11.71
CA ALA A 145 3.04 -4.17 11.72
C ALA A 145 3.90 -5.23 11.03
N ALA A 146 4.87 -4.77 10.23
CA ALA A 146 5.86 -5.63 9.60
C ALA A 146 6.83 -6.25 10.64
N ASP A 147 7.03 -5.56 11.76
CA ASP A 147 7.93 -5.95 12.84
C ASP A 147 7.40 -7.13 13.67
N PRO A 148 8.26 -7.83 14.40
CA PRO A 148 7.83 -8.79 15.41
C PRO A 148 6.89 -8.13 16.44
N PRO A 149 5.86 -8.86 16.92
CA PRO A 149 4.88 -8.32 17.85
C PRO A 149 5.52 -7.81 19.16
N GLU A 150 6.66 -8.40 19.53
CA GLU A 150 7.41 -8.06 20.74
C GLU A 150 8.04 -6.66 20.74
N VAL A 151 8.40 -6.14 19.57
CA VAL A 151 9.07 -4.84 19.43
C VAL A 151 8.05 -3.71 19.22
N THR A 152 6.83 -4.08 18.86
CA THR A 152 5.71 -3.15 18.63
C THR A 152 5.39 -2.38 19.92
N TYR A 153 4.88 -1.14 19.79
CA TYR A 153 4.50 -0.29 20.94
C TYR A 153 3.56 -1.02 21.92
N LEU A 154 2.54 -1.70 21.41
CA LEU A 154 1.62 -2.48 22.25
C LEU A 154 2.33 -3.67 22.92
N GLY A 155 3.22 -4.35 22.19
CA GLY A 155 4.00 -5.47 22.72
C GLY A 155 4.90 -5.05 23.87
N ARG A 156 5.58 -3.91 23.75
CA ARG A 156 6.37 -3.32 24.84
C ARG A 156 5.54 -3.01 26.07
N ASN A 157 4.39 -2.36 25.90
CA ASN A 157 3.51 -2.04 27.03
C ASN A 157 2.95 -3.30 27.71
N LEU A 158 2.59 -4.33 26.92
CA LEU A 158 2.15 -5.62 27.47
C LEU A 158 3.26 -6.33 28.23
N LYS A 159 4.51 -6.32 27.72
CA LYS A 159 5.67 -6.86 28.45
C LYS A 159 5.88 -6.12 29.78
N SER A 160 5.83 -4.78 29.77
CA SER A 160 5.91 -3.98 31.00
C SER A 160 4.80 -4.30 32.01
N LEU A 161 3.56 -4.59 31.55
CA LEU A 161 2.47 -5.03 32.43
C LEU A 161 2.70 -6.43 33.01
N LEU A 162 3.37 -7.31 32.27
CA LEU A 162 3.72 -8.66 32.70
C LEU A 162 5.01 -8.71 33.56
N GLY A 163 5.71 -7.58 33.71
CA GLY A 163 7.01 -7.52 34.39
C GLY A 163 8.16 -8.11 33.57
N LEU A 164 8.00 -8.18 32.25
CA LEU A 164 9.00 -8.64 31.27
C LEU A 164 9.66 -7.48 30.51
#